data_AF-A0A527JVH2-F1
#
_entry.id   AF-A0A527JVH2-F1
#
_cell.length_a   1.000
_cell.length_b   1.000
_cell.length_c   1.000
_cell.angle_alpha   90.00
_cell.angle_beta   90.00
_cell.angle_gamma   90.00
#
_symmetry.space_group_name_H-M   'P 1'
#
loop_
_entity.id
_entity.type
_entity.pdbx_description
1 polymer ?
#
loop_
_entity_poly.entity_id
_entity_poly.type
_entity_poly.pdbx_seq_one_letter_code
_entity_poly.pdbx_strand_id
1 'polypeptide(L)'
;TAQFETERRVSFRRELADLLGEDGVLVLPTAPGAAPLKAASFDDLQTYRERALRLLCLSGLSGFPQITLPLGPVDGAPFGLSLLGPKNSDRQLMALAARILSAHQRSA
;
A
#
# COMPACT_ATOMS: atom_id res chain seq x y z
N THR A 1 20.44 9.89 16.22
CA THR A 1 20.95 11.14 15.60
C THR A 1 20.45 11.21 14.17
N ALA A 2 20.51 12.37 13.50
CA ALA A 2 20.07 12.50 12.11
C ALA A 2 20.78 11.52 11.15
N GLN A 3 22.06 11.25 11.41
CA GLN A 3 22.90 10.28 10.70
C GLN A 3 22.28 8.87 10.73
N PHE A 4 21.97 8.37 11.93
CA PHE A 4 21.40 7.02 12.14
C PHE A 4 20.07 6.83 11.41
N GLU A 5 19.19 7.83 11.44
CA GLU A 5 17.90 7.76 10.76
C GLU A 5 18.05 7.73 9.23
N THR A 6 19.07 8.43 8.70
CA THR A 6 19.38 8.41 7.27
C THR A 6 19.91 7.03 6.85
N GLU A 7 20.82 6.45 7.62
CA GLU A 7 21.34 5.09 7.39
C GLU A 7 20.20 4.05 7.41
N ARG A 8 19.29 4.14 8.39
CA ARG A 8 18.11 3.27 8.45
C ARG A 8 17.22 3.37 7.20
N ARG A 9 16.93 4.59 6.73
CA ARG A 9 16.13 4.79 5.51
C ARG A 9 16.83 4.23 4.26
N VAL A 10 18.14 4.35 4.18
CA VAL A 10 18.93 3.79 3.07
C VAL A 10 18.91 2.26 3.09
N SER A 11 19.11 1.64 4.27
CA SER A 11 19.04 0.18 4.43
C SER A 11 17.67 -0.35 4.02
N PHE A 12 16.60 0.24 4.54
CA PHE A 12 15.23 -0.14 4.19
C PHE A 12 14.96 -0.07 2.68
N ARG A 13 15.36 1.02 2.03
CA ARG A 13 15.18 1.17 0.58
C ARG A 13 15.93 0.09 -0.19
N ARG A 14 17.16 -0.23 0.23
CA ARG A 14 17.97 -1.27 -0.40
C ARG A 14 17.34 -2.65 -0.23
N GLU A 15 16.94 -3.01 0.98
CA GLU A 15 16.28 -4.29 1.27
C GLU A 15 15.00 -4.46 0.44
N LEU A 16 14.20 -3.40 0.30
CA LEU A 16 13.00 -3.42 -0.53
C LEU A 16 13.33 -3.52 -2.03
N ALA A 17 14.37 -2.81 -2.49
CA ALA A 17 14.85 -2.91 -3.86
C ALA A 17 15.29 -4.35 -4.19
N ASP A 18 16.10 -4.94 -3.32
CA ASP A 18 16.63 -6.29 -3.47
C ASP A 18 15.49 -7.33 -3.45
N LEU A 19 14.46 -7.12 -2.62
CA LEU A 19 13.29 -7.99 -2.55
C LEU A 19 12.42 -7.95 -3.82
N LEU A 20 12.18 -6.75 -4.37
CA LEU A 20 11.31 -6.58 -5.52
C LEU A 20 12.04 -6.83 -6.85
N GLY A 21 13.35 -6.60 -6.91
CA GLY A 21 14.09 -6.66 -8.17
C GLY A 21 13.53 -5.66 -9.20
N GLU A 22 13.53 -6.07 -10.47
CA GLU A 22 13.13 -5.20 -11.59
C GLU A 22 11.63 -5.26 -11.92
N ASP A 23 10.94 -6.34 -11.54
CA ASP A 23 9.54 -6.60 -11.92
C ASP A 23 8.65 -7.13 -10.78
N GLY A 24 9.20 -7.37 -9.59
CA GLY A 24 8.46 -7.85 -8.44
C GLY A 24 7.46 -6.82 -7.93
N VAL A 25 6.28 -7.29 -7.54
CA VAL A 25 5.19 -6.46 -7.00
C VAL A 25 4.77 -7.00 -5.64
N LEU A 26 4.80 -6.15 -4.63
CA LEU A 26 4.22 -6.44 -3.33
C LEU A 26 2.72 -6.16 -3.35
N VAL A 27 1.92 -7.16 -2.97
CA VAL A 27 0.48 -7.03 -2.81
C VAL A 27 0.15 -6.97 -1.32
N LEU A 28 -0.63 -5.96 -0.91
CA LEU A 28 -0.97 -5.72 0.48
C LEU A 28 -2.37 -5.11 0.60
N PRO A 29 -3.05 -5.22 1.75
CA PRO A 29 -4.25 -4.43 2.01
C PRO A 29 -3.94 -2.94 1.91
N THR A 30 -4.86 -2.15 1.33
CA THR A 30 -4.70 -0.69 1.29
C THR A 30 -4.89 -0.06 2.67
N ALA A 31 -5.79 -0.63 3.46
CA ALA A 31 -6.13 -0.19 4.81
C ALA A 31 -6.22 -1.41 5.73
N PRO A 32 -6.07 -1.25 7.06
CA PRO A 32 -6.11 -2.37 8.00
C PRO A 32 -7.52 -2.95 8.21
N GLY A 33 -8.55 -2.28 7.70
CA GLY A 33 -9.94 -2.70 7.77
C GLY A 33 -10.85 -1.62 7.21
N ALA A 34 -12.16 -1.78 7.41
CA ALA A 34 -13.15 -0.76 7.09
C ALA A 34 -12.85 0.56 7.82
N ALA A 35 -13.25 1.68 7.22
CA ALA A 35 -13.12 2.98 7.85
C ALA A 35 -13.86 3.00 9.19
N PRO A 36 -13.24 3.51 10.29
CA PRO A 36 -13.92 3.64 11.56
C PRO A 36 -15.15 4.55 11.47
N LEU A 37 -16.15 4.28 12.31
CA LEU A 37 -17.31 5.16 12.45
C LEU A 37 -16.86 6.53 12.98
N LYS A 38 -17.58 7.59 12.56
CA LYS A 38 -17.33 8.95 13.06
C LYS A 38 -17.48 9.07 14.58
N ALA A 39 -18.33 8.22 15.17
CA ALA A 39 -18.59 8.17 16.60
C ALA A 39 -17.67 7.20 17.36
N ALA A 40 -16.65 6.62 16.70
CA ALA A 40 -15.68 5.76 17.36
C ALA A 40 -14.91 6.51 18.45
N SER A 41 -14.41 5.78 19.44
CA SER A 41 -13.62 6.37 20.51
C SER A 41 -12.28 6.91 20.00
N PHE A 42 -11.66 7.81 20.76
CA PHE A 42 -10.33 8.31 20.42
C PHE A 42 -9.30 7.17 20.31
N ASP A 43 -9.34 6.21 21.23
CA ASP A 43 -8.40 5.08 21.28
C ASP A 43 -8.56 4.14 20.08
N ASP A 44 -9.80 3.90 19.64
CA ASP A 44 -10.08 3.13 18.42
C ASP A 44 -9.54 3.82 17.18
N LEU A 45 -9.73 5.14 17.09
CA LEU A 45 -9.22 5.95 15.98
C LEU A 45 -7.69 5.98 15.96
N GLN A 46 -7.02 6.08 17.12
CA GLN A 46 -5.56 5.99 17.19
C GLN A 46 -5.06 4.60 16.78
N THR A 47 -5.69 3.54 17.29
CA THR A 47 -5.34 2.16 16.94
C THR A 47 -5.46 1.93 15.43
N TYR A 48 -6.55 2.40 14.82
CA TYR A 48 -6.74 2.31 13.36
C TYR A 48 -5.67 3.11 12.61
N ARG A 49 -5.40 4.36 13.05
CA ARG A 49 -4.39 5.23 12.44
C ARG A 49 -3.01 4.61 12.48
N GLU A 50 -2.57 4.07 13.61
CA GLU A 50 -1.26 3.41 13.74
C GLU A 50 -1.10 2.24 12.77
N ARG A 51 -2.16 1.41 12.65
CA ARG A 51 -2.17 0.30 11.69
C ARG A 51 -2.18 0.78 10.25
N ALA A 52 -2.96 1.82 9.94
CA ALA A 52 -3.03 2.40 8.61
C ALA A 52 -1.68 3.01 8.18
N LEU A 53 -0.99 3.72 9.07
CA LEU A 53 0.32 4.31 8.77
C LEU A 53 1.35 3.25 8.32
N ARG A 54 1.31 2.05 8.88
CA ARG A 54 2.20 0.94 8.46
C ARG A 54 2.01 0.53 7.00
N LEU A 55 0.80 0.70 6.45
CA LEU A 55 0.46 0.37 5.06
C LEU A 55 0.65 1.57 4.12
N LEU A 56 0.30 2.77 4.59
CA LEU A 56 0.28 3.99 3.77
C LEU A 56 1.66 4.64 3.63
N CYS A 57 2.56 4.45 4.60
CA CYS A 57 3.87 5.12 4.58
C CYS A 57 4.95 4.38 3.76
N LEU A 58 4.70 3.15 3.29
CA LEU A 58 5.70 2.36 2.57
C LEU A 58 6.23 3.08 1.33
N SER A 59 5.33 3.59 0.49
CA SER A 59 5.71 4.34 -0.73
C SER A 59 6.50 5.61 -0.40
N GLY A 60 6.04 6.43 0.54
CA GLY A 60 6.70 7.67 0.91
C GLY A 60 8.09 7.46 1.53
N LEU A 61 8.26 6.42 2.35
CA LEU A 61 9.53 6.11 3.00
C LEU A 61 10.56 5.48 2.05
N SER A 62 10.09 4.66 1.11
CA SER A 62 10.96 3.99 0.12
C SER A 62 11.26 4.87 -1.10
N GLY A 63 10.31 5.72 -1.50
CA GLY A 63 10.31 6.41 -2.80
C GLY A 63 9.92 5.49 -3.96
N PHE A 64 9.20 4.41 -3.68
CA PHE A 64 8.72 3.42 -4.66
C PHE A 64 7.22 3.65 -4.93
N PRO A 65 6.73 3.41 -6.16
CA PRO A 65 5.34 3.66 -6.50
C PRO A 65 4.40 2.64 -5.85
N GLN A 66 3.26 3.12 -5.35
CA GLN A 66 2.17 2.29 -4.84
C GLN A 66 0.83 2.78 -5.39
N ILE A 67 -0.02 1.87 -5.87
CA ILE A 67 -1.36 2.16 -6.40
C ILE A 67 -2.41 1.34 -5.67
N THR A 68 -3.58 1.92 -5.40
CA THR A 68 -4.73 1.23 -4.80
C THR A 68 -5.69 0.76 -5.89
N LEU A 69 -6.10 -0.51 -5.80
CA LEU A 69 -7.15 -1.12 -6.62
C LEU A 69 -8.44 -1.20 -5.79
N PRO A 70 -9.52 -0.50 -6.18
CA PRO A 70 -10.83 -0.72 -5.57
C PRO A 70 -11.43 -2.03 -6.10
N LEU A 71 -11.76 -2.97 -5.20
CA LEU A 71 -12.22 -4.32 -5.55
C LEU A 71 -13.65 -4.60 -5.08
N GLY A 72 -14.42 -3.54 -4.81
CA GLY A 72 -15.81 -3.62 -4.39
C GLY A 72 -16.00 -3.56 -2.87
N PRO A 73 -17.23 -3.82 -2.38
CA PRO A 73 -17.52 -3.80 -0.96
C PRO A 73 -17.31 -5.16 -0.28
N VAL A 74 -16.88 -5.14 0.98
CA VAL A 74 -16.91 -6.26 1.93
C VAL A 74 -17.66 -5.78 3.17
N ASP A 75 -18.67 -6.54 3.62
CA ASP A 75 -19.53 -6.18 4.76
C ASP A 75 -20.10 -4.75 4.68
N GLY A 76 -20.44 -4.30 3.47
CA GLY A 76 -20.99 -2.96 3.21
C GLY A 76 -19.97 -1.82 3.23
N ALA A 77 -18.67 -2.10 3.39
CA ALA A 77 -17.60 -1.11 3.37
C ALA A 77 -16.67 -1.29 2.15
N PRO A 78 -16.07 -0.22 1.58
CA PRO A 78 -15.13 -0.34 0.47
C PRO A 78 -13.91 -1.19 0.83
N PHE A 79 -13.55 -2.12 -0.05
CA PHE A 79 -12.38 -2.98 0.05
C PHE A 79 -11.44 -2.74 -1.15
N GLY A 80 -10.15 -2.78 -0.89
CA GLY A 80 -9.14 -2.59 -1.92
C GLY A 80 -7.78 -3.16 -1.53
N LEU A 81 -7.00 -3.48 -2.56
CA LEU A 81 -5.62 -3.94 -2.43
C LEU A 81 -4.69 -2.90 -3.02
N SER A 82 -3.55 -2.68 -2.37
CA SER A 82 -2.45 -1.91 -2.92
C SER A 82 -1.48 -2.83 -3.66
N LEU A 83 -0.93 -2.32 -4.76
CA LEU A 83 0.24 -2.87 -5.41
C LEU A 83 1.40 -1.89 -5.19
N LEU A 84 2.55 -2.38 -4.73
CA LEU A 84 3.79 -1.60 -4.64
C LEU A 84 4.83 -2.23 -5.57
N GLY A 85 5.37 -1.43 -6.48
CA GLY A 85 6.35 -1.88 -7.48
C GLY A 85 7.75 -1.29 -7.25
N PRO A 86 8.74 -1.67 -8.08
CA PRO A 86 10.10 -1.15 -8.00
C PRO A 86 10.17 0.35 -8.28
N LYS A 87 11.28 0.98 -7.90
CA LYS A 87 11.49 2.41 -8.15
C LYS A 87 11.31 2.74 -9.65
N ASN A 88 10.59 3.83 -9.94
CA ASN A 88 10.30 4.33 -11.30
C ASN A 88 9.44 3.40 -12.18
N SER A 89 8.73 2.43 -11.59
CA SER A 89 7.90 1.46 -12.31
C SER A 89 6.44 1.90 -12.53
N ASP A 90 6.09 3.18 -12.29
CA ASP A 90 4.71 3.69 -12.26
C ASP A 90 3.86 3.23 -13.47
N ARG A 91 4.40 3.31 -14.69
CA ARG A 91 3.69 2.88 -15.90
C ARG A 91 3.41 1.38 -15.93
N GLN A 92 4.35 0.55 -15.48
CA GLN A 92 4.18 -0.90 -15.41
C GLN A 92 3.13 -1.25 -14.36
N LEU A 93 3.19 -0.58 -13.20
CA LEU A 93 2.25 -0.75 -12.10
C LEU A 93 0.81 -0.36 -12.52
N MET A 94 0.66 0.76 -13.25
CA MET A 94 -0.62 1.18 -13.82
C MET A 94 -1.16 0.17 -14.85
N ALA A 95 -0.30 -0.35 -15.73
CA ALA A 95 -0.72 -1.36 -16.72
C ALA A 95 -1.20 -2.65 -16.04
N LEU A 96 -0.49 -3.11 -15.00
CA LEU A 96 -0.91 -4.26 -14.20
C LEU A 96 -2.25 -4.00 -13.49
N ALA A 97 -2.39 -2.84 -12.84
CA ALA A 97 -3.62 -2.42 -12.19
C ALA A 97 -4.83 -2.45 -13.13
N ALA A 98 -4.69 -1.88 -14.33
CA ALA A 98 -5.75 -1.85 -15.34
C ALA A 98 -6.15 -3.27 -15.78
N ARG A 99 -5.18 -4.16 -15.96
CA ARG A 99 -5.43 -5.57 -16.31
C ARG A 99 -6.21 -6.30 -15.22
N ILE A 100 -5.82 -6.11 -13.96
CA ILE A 100 -6.51 -6.73 -12.81
C ILE A 100 -7.94 -6.24 -12.70
N LEU A 101 -8.17 -4.92 -12.76
CA LEU A 101 -9.52 -4.34 -12.68
C LEU A 101 -10.41 -4.81 -13.83
N SER A 102 -9.87 -4.86 -15.05
CA SER A 102 -10.60 -5.37 -16.23
C SER A 102 -10.97 -6.86 -16.08
N ALA A 103 -10.11 -7.66 -15.46
CA ALA A 103 -10.39 -9.07 -15.21
C ALA A 103 -11.42 -9.27 -14.09
N HIS A 104 -11.36 -8.44 -13.04
CA HIS A 104 -12.31 -8.45 -11.93
C HIS A 104 -13.73 -8.11 -12.42
N GLN A 105 -13.89 -7.08 -13.26
CA GLN A 105 -15.18 -6.68 -13.84
C GLN A 105 -15.84 -7.75 -14.72
N ARG A 106 -15.06 -8.64 -15.35
CA ARG A 106 -15.62 -9.76 -16.14
C ARG A 106 -16.10 -10.93 -15.29
N SER A 107 -15.64 -11.00 -14.05
CA SER A 107 -15.89 -12.13 -13.14
C SER A 107 -16.98 -11.82 -12.10
N ALA A 108 -17.38 -10.55 -12.00
CA ALA A 108 -18.48 -10.05 -11.18
C ALA A 108 -19.76 -9.95 -12.01
#